data_AF-A0A5J4U012-F1
#
_entry.id   AF-A0A5J4U012-F1
#
_cell.length_a   1.000
_cell.length_b   1.000
_cell.length_c   1.000
_cell.angle_alpha   90.00
_cell.angle_beta   90.00
_cell.angle_gamma   90.00
#
_symmetry.space_group_name_H-M   'P 1'
#
loop_
_entity.id
_entity.type
_entity.pdbx_description
1 polymer ?
#
loop_
_entity_poly.entity_id
_entity_poly.type
_entity_poly.pdbx_seq_one_letter_code
_entity_poly.pdbx_strand_id
1 'polypeptide(L)'
;MKYANMMTLDIIAKQSDIQLPTYTLRALMKQIFEGIRAFHSSDLVHRDIKCDNILLHSPPGSDRVHIKISDFGFAKKVDLNNKQTYLAGTIPYMSPEQFHENPIITQKVDIYALGVTFFKLITHKYPVNERFLKQQRKKMTQLKFIDRPPEIKDNVLWDLLSKLLEFDTNKRISAADALKHPYFISSEAIADISKDQQDLAS
;
A
#
# COMPACT_ATOMS: atom_id res chain seq x y z
N MET A 1 3.22 -21.24 -8.34
CA MET A 1 2.53 -19.93 -8.27
C MET A 1 1.30 -20.00 -9.17
N LYS A 2 0.11 -19.58 -8.72
CA LYS A 2 -1.05 -19.46 -9.63
C LYS A 2 -0.76 -18.31 -10.61
N TYR A 3 -0.93 -18.55 -11.92
CA TYR A 3 -0.66 -17.56 -12.97
C TYR A 3 -1.57 -16.34 -12.82
N ALA A 4 -1.00 -15.14 -12.80
CA ALA A 4 -1.73 -13.88 -12.92
C ALA A 4 -1.62 -13.39 -14.37
N ASN A 5 -2.74 -13.08 -14.99
CA ASN A 5 -2.84 -12.90 -16.45
C ASN A 5 -2.93 -11.43 -16.89
N MET A 6 -2.95 -10.45 -15.97
CA MET A 6 -3.08 -9.02 -16.30
C MET A 6 -1.90 -8.16 -15.82
N MET A 7 -0.71 -8.75 -15.72
CA MET A 7 0.52 -8.10 -15.22
C MET A 7 0.38 -7.59 -13.77
N THR A 8 1.04 -6.50 -13.42
CA THR A 8 1.16 -5.95 -12.06
C THR A 8 0.56 -4.54 -12.00
N LEU A 9 0.35 -3.96 -10.83
CA LEU A 9 -0.09 -2.57 -10.71
C LEU A 9 0.88 -1.55 -11.30
N ASP A 10 2.12 -1.95 -11.58
CA ASP A 10 3.12 -1.08 -12.20
C ASP A 10 2.70 -0.60 -13.60
N ILE A 11 1.90 -1.38 -14.34
CA ILE A 11 1.38 -0.93 -15.65
C ILE A 11 0.51 0.34 -15.50
N ILE A 12 -0.31 0.42 -14.45
CA ILE A 12 -1.13 1.59 -14.15
C ILE A 12 -0.26 2.73 -13.62
N ALA A 13 0.69 2.41 -12.72
CA ALA A 13 1.56 3.42 -12.13
C ALA A 13 2.42 4.17 -13.17
N LYS A 14 2.77 3.51 -14.28
CA LYS A 14 3.56 4.08 -15.39
C LYS A 14 2.73 4.84 -16.42
N GLN A 15 1.42 4.63 -16.48
CA GLN A 15 0.54 5.28 -17.46
C GLN A 15 -0.11 6.53 -16.86
N SER A 16 0.60 7.66 -16.90
CA SER A 16 0.12 8.94 -16.34
C SER A 16 -1.15 9.49 -16.98
N ASP A 17 -1.47 9.02 -18.18
CA ASP A 17 -2.64 9.47 -18.94
C ASP A 17 -3.93 8.75 -18.49
N ILE A 18 -3.81 7.71 -17.66
CA ILE A 18 -4.93 6.92 -17.16
C ILE A 18 -5.13 7.23 -15.69
N GLN A 19 -6.22 7.93 -15.37
CA GLN A 19 -6.68 8.05 -14.00
C GLN A 19 -7.70 6.94 -13.70
N LEU A 20 -7.44 6.19 -12.64
CA LEU A 20 -8.40 5.21 -12.15
C LEU A 20 -9.65 5.93 -11.65
N PRO A 21 -10.86 5.51 -12.08
CA PRO A 21 -12.09 5.97 -11.44
C PRO A 21 -12.05 5.70 -9.94
N THR A 22 -12.63 6.60 -9.14
CA THR A 22 -12.58 6.54 -7.67
C THR A 22 -13.09 5.20 -7.13
N TYR A 23 -14.18 4.67 -7.68
CA TYR A 23 -14.73 3.36 -7.28
C TYR A 23 -13.75 2.21 -7.55
N THR A 24 -13.05 2.23 -8.70
CA THR A 24 -12.03 1.24 -9.06
C THR A 24 -10.84 1.30 -8.12
N LEU A 25 -10.36 2.51 -7.81
CA LEU A 25 -9.29 2.73 -6.85
C LEU A 25 -9.69 2.22 -5.46
N ARG A 26 -10.90 2.54 -5.00
CA ARG A 26 -11.43 2.10 -3.70
C ARG A 26 -11.51 0.57 -3.62
N ALA A 27 -12.06 -0.09 -4.64
CA ALA A 27 -12.17 -1.54 -4.71
C ALA A 27 -10.79 -2.22 -4.70
N LEU A 28 -9.83 -1.68 -5.46
CA LEU A 28 -8.45 -2.15 -5.51
C LEU A 28 -7.75 -2.01 -4.15
N MET A 29 -7.84 -0.84 -3.52
CA MET A 29 -7.25 -0.59 -2.20
C MET A 29 -7.83 -1.54 -1.16
N LYS A 30 -9.15 -1.77 -1.18
CA LYS A 30 -9.83 -2.69 -0.25
C LYS A 30 -9.30 -4.12 -0.40
N GLN A 31 -9.19 -4.65 -1.62
CA GLN A 31 -8.64 -6.00 -1.84
C GLN A 31 -7.19 -6.14 -1.35
N ILE A 32 -6.36 -5.11 -1.51
CA ILE A 32 -4.97 -5.11 -1.05
C ILE A 32 -4.91 -5.10 0.48
N PHE A 33 -5.70 -4.24 1.12
CA PHE A 33 -5.77 -4.22 2.59
C PHE A 33 -6.27 -5.54 3.16
N GLU A 34 -7.24 -6.18 2.53
CA GLU A 34 -7.72 -7.50 2.93
C GLU A 34 -6.60 -8.55 2.88
N GLY A 35 -5.84 -8.57 1.78
CA GLY A 35 -4.69 -9.46 1.63
C GLY A 35 -3.59 -9.19 2.67
N ILE A 36 -3.25 -7.93 2.91
CA ILE A 36 -2.23 -7.55 3.90
C ILE A 36 -2.71 -7.83 5.33
N ARG A 37 -3.99 -7.57 5.65
CA ARG A 37 -4.56 -7.91 6.95
C ARG A 37 -4.42 -9.40 7.25
N ALA A 38 -4.79 -10.25 6.29
CA ALA A 38 -4.68 -11.72 6.45
C ALA A 38 -3.22 -12.19 6.57
N PHE A 39 -2.31 -11.55 5.83
CA PHE A 39 -0.88 -11.84 5.95
C PHE A 39 -0.32 -11.41 7.31
N HIS A 40 -0.70 -10.22 7.79
CA HIS A 40 -0.31 -9.67 9.09
C HIS A 40 -0.92 -10.44 10.26
N SER A 41 -2.12 -11.00 10.14
CA SER A 41 -2.69 -11.86 11.20
C SER A 41 -1.93 -13.17 11.42
N SER A 42 -0.97 -13.50 10.54
CA SER A 42 -0.07 -14.65 10.69
C SER A 42 1.29 -14.27 11.31
N ASP A 43 1.40 -13.08 11.92
CA ASP A 43 2.64 -12.50 12.47
C ASP A 43 3.77 -12.35 11.44
N LEU A 44 3.43 -12.21 10.15
CA LEU A 44 4.39 -12.02 9.07
C LEU A 44 4.46 -10.54 8.66
N VAL A 45 5.61 -10.15 8.13
CA VAL A 45 5.88 -8.85 7.50
C VAL A 45 6.50 -9.09 6.12
N HIS A 46 6.03 -8.37 5.10
CA HIS A 46 6.37 -8.59 3.69
C HIS A 46 7.67 -7.89 3.30
N ARG A 47 7.84 -6.64 3.73
CA ARG A 47 9.01 -5.76 3.55
C ARG A 47 9.30 -5.27 2.12
N ASP A 48 8.60 -5.77 1.12
CA ASP A 48 8.74 -5.28 -0.27
C ASP A 48 7.40 -5.08 -0.98
N ILE A 49 6.46 -4.41 -0.31
CA ILE A 49 5.19 -3.99 -0.92
C ILE A 49 5.46 -2.84 -1.89
N LYS A 50 5.08 -3.04 -3.15
CA LYS A 50 5.21 -2.07 -4.26
C LYS A 50 4.30 -2.47 -5.42
N CYS A 51 4.16 -1.57 -6.41
CA CYS A 51 3.31 -1.81 -7.57
C CYS A 51 3.69 -3.09 -8.33
N ASP A 52 4.98 -3.39 -8.47
CA ASP A 52 5.50 -4.58 -9.14
C ASP A 52 5.08 -5.90 -8.46
N ASN A 53 4.91 -5.87 -7.14
CA ASN A 53 4.62 -7.07 -6.34
C ASN A 53 3.12 -7.26 -6.09
N ILE A 54 2.27 -6.41 -6.67
CA ILE A 54 0.81 -6.52 -6.61
C ILE A 54 0.29 -6.88 -8.00
N LEU A 55 -0.13 -8.13 -8.15
CA LEU A 55 -0.55 -8.71 -9.41
C LEU A 55 -2.04 -8.44 -9.68
N LEU A 56 -2.36 -8.23 -10.94
CA LEU A 56 -3.72 -8.16 -11.46
C LEU A 56 -4.08 -9.51 -12.11
N HIS A 57 -5.23 -10.06 -11.75
CA HIS A 57 -5.72 -11.31 -12.31
C HIS A 57 -7.20 -11.21 -12.64
N SER A 58 -7.57 -11.43 -13.90
CA SER A 58 -8.97 -11.59 -14.31
C SER A 58 -9.20 -12.99 -14.86
N PRO A 59 -9.78 -13.91 -14.09
CA PRO A 59 -10.16 -15.21 -14.58
C PRO A 59 -10.99 -15.10 -15.87
N PRO A 60 -10.69 -15.90 -16.91
CA PRO A 60 -11.46 -15.86 -18.15
C PRO A 60 -12.95 -16.05 -17.88
N GLY A 61 -13.77 -15.15 -18.43
CA GLY A 61 -15.24 -15.19 -18.28
C GLY A 61 -15.76 -14.74 -16.92
N SER A 62 -14.93 -14.20 -16.01
CA SER A 62 -15.42 -13.72 -14.71
C SER A 62 -15.76 -12.23 -14.68
N ASP A 63 -15.34 -11.44 -15.66
CA ASP A 63 -15.46 -9.97 -15.71
C ASP A 63 -15.01 -9.27 -14.41
N ARG A 64 -14.06 -9.89 -13.69
CA ARG A 64 -13.61 -9.46 -12.35
C ARG A 64 -12.10 -9.39 -12.31
N VAL A 65 -11.59 -8.31 -11.73
CA VAL A 65 -10.16 -8.18 -11.45
C VAL A 65 -9.90 -8.49 -9.97
N HIS A 66 -9.13 -9.54 -9.75
CA HIS A 66 -8.61 -9.94 -8.45
C HIS A 66 -7.19 -9.42 -8.24
N ILE A 67 -6.96 -8.83 -7.07
CA ILE A 67 -5.63 -8.42 -6.65
C ILE A 67 -4.94 -9.56 -5.91
N LYS A 68 -3.65 -9.79 -6.20
CA LYS A 68 -2.83 -10.77 -5.49
C LYS A 68 -1.50 -10.15 -5.07
N ILE A 69 -1.16 -10.27 -3.80
CA ILE A 69 0.17 -9.89 -3.29
C ILE A 69 1.15 -11.04 -3.60
N SER A 70 2.35 -10.69 -4.03
CA SER A 70 3.37 -11.64 -4.50
C SER A 70 4.76 -11.22 -4.06
N ASP A 71 5.74 -12.07 -4.37
CA ASP A 71 7.16 -11.89 -4.02
C ASP A 71 7.44 -11.76 -2.52
N PHE A 72 7.32 -12.90 -1.83
CA PHE A 72 7.62 -13.04 -0.41
C PHE A 72 9.12 -13.25 -0.14
N GLY A 73 10.02 -12.93 -1.09
CA GLY A 73 11.47 -13.16 -0.94
C GLY A 73 12.10 -12.44 0.25
N PHE A 74 11.51 -11.31 0.66
CA PHE A 74 11.90 -10.58 1.86
C PHE A 74 10.99 -10.83 3.06
N ALA A 75 9.95 -11.66 2.93
CA ALA A 75 9.01 -11.87 4.00
C ALA A 75 9.66 -12.59 5.20
N LYS A 76 9.22 -12.25 6.42
CA LYS A 76 9.67 -12.94 7.64
C LYS A 76 8.64 -12.83 8.76
N LYS A 77 8.82 -13.61 9.82
CA LYS A 77 8.09 -13.43 11.07
C LYS A 77 8.53 -12.14 11.76
N VAL A 78 7.59 -11.44 12.39
CA VAL A 78 7.90 -10.29 13.25
C VAL A 78 8.77 -10.76 14.41
N ASP A 79 9.84 -10.02 14.66
CA ASP A 79 10.77 -10.28 15.74
C ASP A 79 11.10 -8.95 16.42
N LEU A 80 10.53 -8.76 17.61
CA LEU A 80 10.68 -7.53 18.40
C LEU A 80 11.98 -7.52 19.21
N ASN A 81 12.64 -8.67 19.35
CA ASN A 81 13.86 -8.82 20.14
C ASN A 81 15.11 -8.56 19.30
N ASN A 82 15.06 -8.92 18.01
CA ASN A 82 16.21 -8.78 17.11
C ASN A 82 16.06 -7.59 16.16
N LYS A 83 16.89 -6.58 16.42
CA LYS A 83 17.09 -5.44 15.51
C LYS A 83 17.69 -5.92 14.19
N GLN A 84 17.30 -5.30 13.08
CA GLN A 84 17.87 -5.64 11.78
C GLN A 84 19.26 -5.01 11.59
N THR A 85 20.17 -5.78 10.99
CA THR A 85 21.53 -5.36 10.64
C THR A 85 21.70 -5.01 9.17
N TYR A 86 20.69 -5.30 8.34
CA TYR A 86 20.70 -5.05 6.90
C TYR A 86 19.42 -4.34 6.45
N LEU A 87 19.55 -3.59 5.36
CA LEU A 87 18.43 -2.92 4.70
C LEU A 87 17.83 -3.87 3.65
N ALA A 88 16.50 -3.97 3.61
CA ALA A 88 15.77 -4.85 2.68
C ALA A 88 14.51 -4.17 2.15
N GLY A 89 14.17 -4.45 0.89
CA GLY A 89 13.06 -3.85 0.15
C GLY A 89 13.50 -2.83 -0.89
N THR A 90 12.54 -2.11 -1.46
CA THR A 90 12.77 -1.12 -2.53
C THR A 90 12.79 0.30 -1.97
N ILE A 91 13.91 1.02 -2.13
CA ILE A 91 14.23 2.27 -1.40
C ILE A 91 13.09 3.32 -1.34
N PRO A 92 12.41 3.68 -2.44
CA PRO A 92 11.35 4.70 -2.40
C PRO A 92 10.11 4.30 -1.57
N TYR A 93 9.93 3.01 -1.30
CA TYR A 93 8.80 2.46 -0.53
C TYR A 93 9.12 2.27 0.95
N MET A 94 10.40 2.36 1.34
CA MET A 94 10.83 2.10 2.71
C MET A 94 10.32 3.16 3.67
N SER A 95 9.88 2.71 4.85
CA SER A 95 9.41 3.58 5.91
C SER A 95 10.56 4.32 6.61
N PRO A 96 10.28 5.46 7.29
CA PRO A 96 11.31 6.25 7.96
C PRO A 96 12.14 5.44 8.96
N GLU A 97 11.49 4.58 9.75
CA GLU A 97 12.16 3.78 10.75
C GLU A 97 13.14 2.76 10.17
N GLN A 98 12.98 2.31 8.92
CA GLN A 98 13.94 1.41 8.25
C GLN A 98 15.31 2.08 8.02
N PHE A 99 15.38 3.40 8.06
CA PHE A 99 16.61 4.17 7.90
C PHE A 99 17.31 4.52 9.22
N HIS A 100 16.71 4.15 10.36
CA HIS A 100 17.32 4.30 11.68
C HIS A 100 18.46 3.29 11.89
N GLU A 101 19.32 3.55 12.87
CA GLU A 101 20.31 2.57 13.29
C GLU A 101 19.63 1.42 14.05
N ASN A 102 19.86 0.19 13.59
CA ASN A 102 19.32 -1.04 14.18
C ASN A 102 17.78 -1.01 14.32
N PRO A 103 17.03 -0.95 13.21
CA PRO A 103 15.59 -0.77 13.26
C PRO A 103 14.86 -2.02 13.75
N ILE A 104 13.78 -1.80 14.49
CA ILE A 104 12.80 -2.85 14.82
C ILE A 104 11.77 -2.86 13.70
N ILE A 105 11.72 -3.98 12.97
CA ILE A 105 10.82 -4.12 11.83
C ILE A 105 9.56 -4.83 12.27
N THR A 106 8.45 -4.12 12.15
CA THR A 106 7.10 -4.63 12.39
C THR A 106 6.28 -4.54 11.10
N GLN A 107 5.06 -5.04 11.15
CA GLN A 107 4.08 -4.95 10.06
C GLN A 107 3.79 -3.51 9.61
N LYS A 108 4.10 -2.51 10.44
CA LYS A 108 3.90 -1.10 10.10
C LYS A 108 4.73 -0.65 8.90
N VAL A 109 5.84 -1.31 8.59
CA VAL A 109 6.64 -0.97 7.38
C VAL A 109 5.84 -1.25 6.10
N ASP A 110 5.06 -2.34 6.07
CA ASP A 110 4.21 -2.67 4.92
C ASP A 110 3.07 -1.66 4.77
N ILE A 111 2.54 -1.16 5.89
CA ILE A 111 1.49 -0.13 5.86
C ILE A 111 2.00 1.18 5.25
N TYR A 112 3.22 1.59 5.58
CA TYR A 112 3.82 2.76 4.96
C TYR A 112 4.05 2.53 3.46
N ALA A 113 4.59 1.37 3.09
CA ALA A 113 4.81 0.98 1.70
C ALA A 113 3.50 0.91 0.89
N LEU A 114 2.38 0.51 1.50
CA LEU A 114 1.04 0.63 0.90
C LEU A 114 0.66 2.10 0.67
N GLY A 115 0.90 2.97 1.65
CA GLY A 115 0.71 4.42 1.49
C GLY A 115 1.47 4.97 0.29
N VAL A 116 2.76 4.59 0.14
CA VAL A 116 3.58 4.97 -1.02
C VAL A 116 3.04 4.39 -2.32
N THR A 117 2.58 3.13 -2.31
CA THR A 117 1.99 2.45 -3.47
C THR A 117 0.75 3.19 -3.96
N PHE A 118 -0.18 3.53 -3.08
CA PHE A 118 -1.40 4.25 -3.44
C PHE A 118 -1.09 5.69 -3.87
N PHE A 119 -0.21 6.38 -3.16
CA PHE A 119 0.28 7.69 -3.56
C PHE A 119 0.85 7.66 -4.99
N LYS A 120 1.67 6.65 -5.30
CA LYS A 120 2.27 6.47 -6.62
C LYS A 120 1.24 6.16 -7.70
N LEU A 121 0.21 5.36 -7.40
CA LEU A 121 -0.87 5.08 -8.34
C LEU A 121 -1.69 6.32 -8.70
N ILE A 122 -1.88 7.24 -7.74
CA ILE A 122 -2.71 8.44 -7.96
C ILE A 122 -1.91 9.58 -8.59
N THR A 123 -0.67 9.77 -8.16
CA THR A 123 0.15 10.94 -8.54
C THR A 123 1.18 10.64 -9.63
N HIS A 124 1.39 9.36 -9.93
CA HIS A 124 2.51 8.86 -10.76
C HIS A 124 3.89 9.29 -10.26
N LYS A 125 4.00 9.76 -9.01
CA LYS A 125 5.23 10.21 -8.35
C LYS A 125 5.44 9.47 -7.04
N TYR A 126 6.68 9.43 -6.57
CA TYR A 126 6.97 8.98 -5.22
C TYR A 126 6.87 10.18 -4.26
N PRO A 127 6.40 9.98 -3.01
CA PRO A 127 6.41 11.05 -2.02
C PRO A 127 7.85 11.47 -1.66
N VAL A 128 8.79 10.51 -1.61
CA VAL A 128 10.24 10.76 -1.43
C VAL A 128 11.02 9.78 -2.29
N ASN A 129 11.84 10.28 -3.21
CA ASN A 129 12.69 9.46 -4.07
C ASN A 129 13.96 10.22 -4.48
N GLU A 130 15.00 10.05 -3.66
CA GLU A 130 16.31 10.64 -3.88
C GLU A 130 17.21 9.70 -4.68
N ARG A 131 18.12 10.29 -5.47
CA ARG A 131 19.03 9.52 -6.35
C ARG A 131 19.97 8.59 -5.59
N PHE A 132 20.41 8.98 -4.39
CA PHE A 132 21.40 8.26 -3.61
C PHE A 132 20.87 7.87 -2.25
N LEU A 133 21.19 6.66 -1.78
CA LEU A 133 20.75 6.13 -0.49
C LEU A 133 21.06 7.07 0.68
N LYS A 134 22.23 7.72 0.69
CA LYS A 134 22.61 8.69 1.73
C LYS A 134 21.68 9.90 1.76
N GLN A 135 21.24 10.38 0.60
CA GLN A 135 20.30 11.49 0.48
C GLN A 135 18.89 11.05 0.89
N GLN A 136 18.44 9.88 0.43
CA GLN A 136 17.17 9.30 0.88
C GLN A 136 17.12 9.18 2.40
N ARG A 137 18.15 8.57 3.00
CA ARG A 137 18.27 8.42 4.46
C ARG A 137 18.18 9.78 5.16
N LYS A 138 18.99 10.75 4.72
CA LYS A 138 18.97 12.11 5.28
C LYS A 138 17.57 12.72 5.20
N LYS A 139 16.92 12.64 4.04
CA LYS A 139 15.58 13.18 3.81
C LYS A 139 14.54 12.51 4.72
N MET A 140 14.52 11.18 4.76
CA MET A 140 13.60 10.39 5.58
C MET A 140 13.77 10.62 7.09
N THR A 141 14.99 10.90 7.56
CA THR A 141 15.25 11.23 8.98
C THR A 141 14.89 12.67 9.36
N GLN A 142 14.83 13.58 8.39
CA GLN A 142 14.56 15.00 8.63
C GLN A 142 13.07 15.35 8.45
N LEU A 143 12.38 14.66 7.55
CA LEU A 143 10.94 14.80 7.36
C LEU A 143 10.17 14.28 8.57
N LYS A 144 9.00 14.87 8.81
CA LYS A 144 8.07 14.45 9.87
C LYS A 144 6.72 13.97 9.34
N PHE A 145 6.38 14.36 8.11
CA PHE A 145 5.15 14.00 7.43
C PHE A 145 5.32 14.16 5.92
N ILE A 146 4.37 13.63 5.15
CA ILE A 146 4.25 13.83 3.70
C ILE A 146 3.19 14.90 3.42
N ASP A 147 3.53 15.88 2.61
CA ASP A 147 2.57 16.91 2.16
C ASP A 147 1.50 16.33 1.24
N ARG A 148 0.31 16.90 1.32
CA ARG A 148 -0.79 16.56 0.42
C ARG A 148 -0.46 17.00 -1.01
N PRO A 149 -0.41 16.09 -2.00
CA PRO A 149 -0.18 16.47 -3.37
C PRO A 149 -1.46 17.08 -3.99
N PRO A 150 -1.34 18.02 -4.93
CA PRO A 150 -2.50 18.70 -5.54
C PRO A 150 -3.41 17.76 -6.33
N GLU A 151 -2.89 16.62 -6.79
CA GLU A 151 -3.64 15.58 -7.49
C GLU A 151 -4.71 14.91 -6.60
N ILE A 152 -4.53 14.90 -5.27
CA ILE A 152 -5.43 14.24 -4.32
C ILE A 152 -6.41 15.27 -3.74
N LYS A 153 -7.58 15.45 -4.37
CA LYS A 153 -8.60 16.42 -3.95
C LYS A 153 -9.63 15.88 -2.95
N ASP A 154 -9.82 14.56 -2.91
CA ASP A 154 -10.71 13.91 -1.95
C ASP A 154 -10.09 13.95 -0.53
N ASN A 155 -10.80 14.61 0.40
CA ASN A 155 -10.37 14.76 1.78
C ASN A 155 -10.37 13.43 2.55
N VAL A 156 -11.33 12.55 2.28
CA VAL A 156 -11.46 11.25 2.96
C VAL A 156 -10.36 10.30 2.47
N LEU A 157 -10.04 10.34 1.18
CA LEU A 157 -8.90 9.60 0.62
C LEU A 157 -7.57 10.10 1.22
N TRP A 158 -7.36 11.42 1.26
CA TRP A 158 -6.14 11.97 1.86
C TRP A 158 -6.03 11.65 3.35
N ASP A 159 -7.13 11.71 4.08
CA ASP A 159 -7.18 11.36 5.50
C ASP A 159 -6.83 9.88 5.76
N LEU A 160 -7.16 8.96 4.84
CA LEU A 160 -6.66 7.59 4.88
C LEU A 160 -5.16 7.52 4.58
N LEU A 161 -4.72 8.14 3.47
CA LEU A 161 -3.33 8.07 3.01
C LEU A 161 -2.34 8.67 4.02
N SER A 162 -2.70 9.77 4.68
CA SER A 162 -1.87 10.40 5.71
C SER A 162 -1.66 9.48 6.92
N LYS A 163 -2.68 8.70 7.31
CA LYS A 163 -2.56 7.69 8.39
C LYS A 163 -1.69 6.48 8.00
N LEU A 164 -1.61 6.14 6.72
CA LEU A 164 -0.69 5.12 6.20
C LEU A 164 0.76 5.64 6.17
N LEU A 165 0.92 6.90 5.72
CA LEU A 165 2.20 7.60 5.58
C LEU A 165 2.68 8.26 6.88
N GLU A 166 2.06 7.93 8.02
CA GLU A 166 2.45 8.44 9.34
C GLU A 166 3.86 7.97 9.72
N PHE A 167 4.70 8.90 10.16
CA PHE A 167 6.11 8.64 10.48
C PHE A 167 6.25 7.98 11.86
N ASP A 168 5.38 8.32 12.82
CA ASP A 168 5.32 7.63 14.09
C ASP A 168 4.67 6.25 13.93
N THR A 169 5.49 5.20 14.00
CA THR A 169 5.05 3.80 13.86
C THR A 169 3.90 3.41 14.80
N ASN A 170 3.79 4.03 15.98
CA ASN A 170 2.73 3.72 16.94
C ASN A 170 1.39 4.34 16.53
N LYS A 171 1.43 5.51 15.88
CA LYS A 171 0.25 6.21 15.37
C LYS A 171 -0.18 5.73 13.98
N ARG A 172 0.74 5.14 13.21
CA ARG A 172 0.46 4.59 11.88
C ARG A 172 -0.65 3.55 11.98
N ILE A 173 -1.68 3.69 11.15
CA ILE A 173 -2.85 2.80 11.17
C ILE A 173 -2.47 1.34 10.89
N SER A 174 -3.30 0.38 11.30
CA SER A 174 -3.15 -1.02 10.88
C SER A 174 -3.95 -1.30 9.61
N ALA A 175 -3.67 -2.38 8.89
CA ALA A 175 -4.52 -2.79 7.76
C ALA A 175 -5.97 -3.09 8.20
N ALA A 176 -6.14 -3.69 9.39
CA ALA A 176 -7.44 -3.99 9.95
C ALA A 176 -8.26 -2.72 10.27
N ASP A 177 -7.61 -1.67 10.78
CA ASP A 177 -8.30 -0.41 11.08
C ASP A 177 -8.47 0.46 9.84
N ALA A 178 -7.55 0.37 8.87
CA ALA A 178 -7.71 1.01 7.56
C ALA A 178 -8.99 0.52 6.85
N LEU A 179 -9.32 -0.76 6.94
CA LEU A 179 -10.57 -1.31 6.38
C LEU A 179 -11.85 -0.78 7.04
N LYS A 180 -11.75 -0.23 8.25
CA LYS A 180 -12.86 0.43 8.97
C LYS A 180 -12.91 1.94 8.71
N HIS A 181 -11.98 2.48 7.93
CA HIS A 181 -11.92 3.90 7.65
C HIS A 181 -13.16 4.36 6.86
N PRO A 182 -13.67 5.59 7.05
CA PRO A 182 -14.81 6.12 6.29
C PRO A 182 -14.68 5.97 4.78
N TYR A 183 -13.43 5.98 4.26
CA TYR A 183 -13.15 5.71 2.85
C TYR A 183 -13.69 4.35 2.34
N PHE A 184 -13.95 3.36 3.20
CA PHE A 184 -14.48 2.06 2.77
C PHE A 184 -15.89 1.75 3.29
N ILE A 185 -16.41 2.54 4.24
CA ILE A 185 -17.66 2.24 4.95
C ILE A 185 -18.70 3.37 4.88
N SER A 186 -18.38 4.51 4.29
CA SER A 186 -19.35 5.61 4.15
C SER A 186 -20.48 5.26 3.17
N SER A 187 -21.57 6.02 3.23
CA SER A 187 -22.69 5.86 2.31
C SER A 187 -22.26 6.00 0.84
N GLU A 188 -21.31 6.89 0.54
CA GLU A 188 -20.73 7.05 -0.79
C GLU A 188 -19.97 5.79 -1.23
N ALA A 189 -19.20 5.18 -0.33
CA ALA A 189 -18.49 3.94 -0.62
C ALA A 189 -19.45 2.76 -0.84
N ILE A 190 -20.62 2.76 -0.18
CA ILE A 190 -21.68 1.76 -0.40
C ILE A 190 -22.37 2.00 -1.75
N ALA A 191 -22.58 3.27 -2.13
CA ALA A 191 -23.17 3.64 -3.41
C ALA A 191 -22.27 3.31 -4.62
N ASP A 192 -20.95 3.22 -4.43
CA ASP A 192 -20.01 2.76 -5.46
C ASP A 192 -20.20 1.27 -5.85
N ILE A 193 -20.93 0.49 -5.03
CA ILE A 193 -21.18 -0.93 -5.28
C ILE A 193 -22.49 -1.08 -6.06
N SER A 194 -22.41 -1.57 -7.30
CA SER A 194 -23.61 -1.80 -8.11
C SER A 194 -24.48 -2.91 -7.52
N LYS A 195 -25.77 -2.90 -7.85
CA LYS A 195 -26.70 -3.95 -7.39
C LYS A 195 -26.23 -5.35 -7.82
N ASP A 196 -25.77 -5.49 -9.06
CA ASP A 196 -25.19 -6.73 -9.58
C ASP A 196 -23.97 -7.18 -8.75
N GLN A 197 -23.10 -6.24 -8.35
CA GLN A 197 -21.95 -6.57 -7.51
C GLN A 197 -22.35 -7.01 -6.10
N GLN A 198 -23.42 -6.45 -5.54
CA GLN A 198 -23.97 -6.90 -4.25
C GLN A 198 -24.50 -8.33 -4.36
N ASP A 199 -25.31 -8.61 -5.38
CA ASP A 199 -25.93 -9.92 -5.60
C ASP A 199 -24.89 -11.01 -5.89
N LEU A 200 -23.76 -10.64 -6.51
CA LEU A 200 -22.62 -11.51 -6.76
C LEU A 200 -21.72 -11.79 -5.54
N ALA A 201 -21.86 -11.01 -4.46
CA ALA A 201 -21.05 -11.10 -3.25
C ALA A 201 -21.80 -11.74 -2.07
N SER A 202 -23.13 -11.77 -2.12
CA SER A 202 -24.02 -12.55 -1.22
C SER A 202 -24.02 -14.04 -1.53
#